data_AF-A0A9E2MDC3-F1
#
_entry.id   AF-A0A9E2MDC3-F1
#
_cell.length_a   1.000
_cell.length_b   1.000
_cell.length_c   1.000
_cell.angle_alpha   90.00
_cell.angle_beta   90.00
_cell.angle_gamma   90.00
#
_symmetry.space_group_name_H-M   'P 1'
#
loop_
_entity.id
_entity.type
_entity.pdbx_description
1 polymer ?
#
loop_
_entity_poly.entity_id
_entity_poly.type
_entity_poly.pdbx_seq_one_letter_code
_entity_poly.pdbx_strand_id
1 'polypeptide(L)'
;MRINTNSVARGIYAFFALALFGSTFILPIIFYRFPLEKTIYKNGALFLFHLPTSAIYYSLFIVFLWFLLVFVIMVWPSSIKTFVRVWPERLVIICFFLFSLIGAVCSLFHNLIIVAPVIKEIVYQLSLLLLAALVIGIYLIKKSNLKIFFEFIIYFVLFFDLCVFAIVPLLLGIVYPIIATSIILVFCIYYLKGFNAKTILFFIIFWGSLLLIVQPVKTTIRYYLLGPYRPISLKTFFGKRGLLKEASQVMKINNKHQAFSKLLQLEKAYDPDFDHLRFLTCLKQEHFIGLYVSATQLIYRLNHLNELTEVMLRTPKEIPYLYGKTYRPFLYLTIPRILWPDKPYDKTGQMFGHRYGMLCISDGTTSINLPIPIEGWINFGFFGVILSAAILSFALRFIWLFFVGENGHVGNVVIGALVLYSAINSESSFFLVLGGCLHTVIVYWL
;
A
#
# COMPACT_ATOMS: atom_id res chain seq x y z
N MET A 1 27.25 -8.66 26.25
CA MET A 1 25.81 -8.49 26.02
C MET A 1 25.44 -9.26 24.74
N ARG A 2 24.89 -10.47 24.83
CA ARG A 2 24.42 -11.17 23.61
C ARG A 2 23.22 -10.39 23.10
N ILE A 3 23.34 -9.75 21.94
CA ILE A 3 22.20 -9.11 21.28
C ILE A 3 21.15 -10.20 21.10
N ASN A 4 19.99 -10.01 21.72
CA ASN A 4 18.89 -10.94 21.59
C ASN A 4 18.46 -10.91 20.11
N THR A 5 18.74 -11.98 19.36
CA THR A 5 18.39 -12.14 17.94
C THR A 5 16.92 -11.82 17.68
N ASN A 6 16.08 -11.96 18.72
CA ASN A 6 14.65 -11.81 18.67
C ASN A 6 14.20 -10.34 18.66
N SER A 7 14.94 -9.43 19.31
CA SER A 7 14.63 -8.00 19.22
C SER A 7 14.99 -7.45 17.84
N VAL A 8 16.04 -7.99 17.21
CA VAL A 8 16.47 -7.61 15.86
C VAL A 8 15.45 -8.02 14.80
N ALA A 9 14.99 -9.27 14.83
CA ALA A 9 13.96 -9.75 13.89
C ALA A 9 12.66 -8.94 13.98
N ARG A 10 12.20 -8.61 15.19
CA ARG A 10 11.03 -7.74 15.43
C ARG A 10 11.21 -6.32 14.92
N GLY A 11 12.38 -5.74 15.18
CA GLY A 11 12.71 -4.40 14.68
C GLY A 11 12.67 -4.34 13.15
N ILE A 12 13.15 -5.39 12.49
CA ILE A 12 13.13 -5.46 11.02
C ILE A 12 11.72 -5.68 10.49
N TYR A 13 10.89 -6.49 11.14
CA TYR A 13 9.48 -6.61 10.78
C TYR A 13 8.74 -5.27 10.89
N ALA A 14 8.93 -4.56 12.00
CA ALA A 14 8.37 -3.22 12.20
C ALA A 14 8.89 -2.24 11.13
N PHE A 15 10.19 -2.30 10.81
CA PHE A 15 10.77 -1.49 9.75
C PHE A 15 10.08 -1.75 8.41
N PHE A 16 9.94 -3.00 7.97
CA PHE A 16 9.27 -3.28 6.69
C PHE A 16 7.80 -2.87 6.67
N ALA A 17 7.09 -3.03 7.79
CA ALA A 17 5.68 -2.63 7.90
C ALA A 17 5.50 -1.11 7.79
N LEU A 18 6.51 -0.34 8.21
CA LEU A 18 6.40 1.10 8.40
C LEU A 18 7.25 1.92 7.44
N ALA A 19 8.28 1.36 6.81
CA ALA A 19 9.27 2.12 6.04
C ALA A 19 8.63 2.84 4.85
N LEU A 20 7.76 2.15 4.10
CA LEU A 20 7.05 2.78 2.99
C LEU A 20 6.19 3.94 3.50
N PHE A 21 5.46 3.71 4.58
CA PHE A 21 4.61 4.71 5.19
C PHE A 21 5.39 5.87 5.83
N GLY A 22 6.57 5.65 6.39
CA GLY A 22 7.42 6.72 6.90
C GLY A 22 7.98 7.59 5.78
N SER A 23 8.26 6.97 4.62
CA SER A 23 8.78 7.70 3.47
C SER A 23 7.81 8.78 2.95
N THR A 24 6.49 8.61 3.14
CA THR A 24 5.48 9.59 2.72
C THR A 24 5.45 10.86 3.58
N PHE A 25 6.21 10.89 4.67
CA PHE A 25 6.37 12.10 5.49
C PHE A 25 7.76 12.72 5.34
N ILE A 26 8.76 11.90 5.00
CA ILE A 26 10.15 12.33 4.90
C ILE A 26 10.50 12.80 3.48
N LEU A 27 10.09 12.06 2.45
CA LEU A 27 10.41 12.38 1.06
C LEU A 27 9.94 13.78 0.63
N PRO A 28 8.78 14.30 1.08
CA PRO A 28 8.39 15.66 0.74
C PRO A 28 9.42 16.73 1.12
N ILE A 29 10.17 16.55 2.21
CA ILE A 29 11.23 17.49 2.63
C ILE A 29 12.35 17.57 1.60
N ILE A 30 12.65 16.44 0.95
CA ILE A 30 13.72 16.32 -0.04
C ILE A 30 13.29 16.96 -1.35
N PHE A 31 12.03 16.76 -1.75
CA PHE A 31 11.55 17.16 -3.07
C PHE A 31 10.90 18.53 -3.11
N TYR A 32 10.22 18.99 -2.07
CA TYR A 32 9.56 20.29 -2.08
C TYR A 32 10.48 21.43 -1.63
N ARG A 33 10.17 22.65 -2.09
CA ARG A 33 10.72 23.88 -1.50
C ARG A 33 9.77 24.35 -0.39
N PHE A 34 10.33 25.02 0.61
CA PHE A 34 9.56 25.58 1.73
C PHE A 34 9.49 27.10 1.60
N PRO A 35 8.39 27.76 2.02
CA PRO A 35 7.18 27.17 2.62
C PRO A 35 6.34 26.35 1.63
N LEU A 36 5.47 25.47 2.13
CA LEU A 36 4.56 24.68 1.30
C LEU A 36 3.24 25.42 1.11
N GLU A 37 2.60 25.17 -0.02
CA GLU A 37 1.27 25.66 -0.35
C GLU A 37 0.33 24.48 -0.61
N LYS A 38 -0.95 24.68 -0.33
CA LYS A 38 -1.96 23.67 -0.62
C LYS A 38 -3.23 24.32 -1.11
N THR A 39 -3.79 23.76 -2.17
CA THR A 39 -5.07 24.23 -2.67
C THR A 39 -6.22 23.53 -1.93
N ILE A 40 -7.16 24.32 -1.40
CA ILE A 40 -8.36 23.84 -0.72
C ILE A 40 -9.62 24.42 -1.38
N TYR A 41 -10.65 23.61 -1.51
CA TYR A 41 -11.99 24.02 -1.89
C TYR A 41 -12.75 24.55 -0.67
N LYS A 42 -13.21 25.80 -0.76
CA LYS A 42 -14.07 26.43 0.25
C LYS A 42 -15.15 27.22 -0.47
N ASN A 43 -16.42 27.05 -0.08
CA ASN A 43 -17.56 27.77 -0.67
C ASN A 43 -17.61 27.74 -2.22
N GLY A 44 -17.23 26.61 -2.83
CA GLY A 44 -17.26 26.44 -4.29
C GLY A 44 -16.09 27.07 -5.06
N ALA A 45 -15.12 27.68 -4.37
CA ALA A 45 -13.90 28.23 -4.99
C ALA A 45 -12.63 27.56 -4.45
N LEU A 46 -11.57 27.60 -5.26
CA LEU A 46 -10.22 27.14 -4.90
C LEU A 46 -9.50 28.27 -4.15
N PHE A 47 -8.95 27.96 -2.99
CA PHE A 47 -8.14 28.86 -2.18
C PHE A 47 -6.75 28.28 -1.98
N LEU A 48 -5.75 29.15 -2.05
CA LEU A 48 -4.38 28.80 -1.70
C LEU A 48 -4.19 28.93 -0.19
N PHE A 49 -3.79 27.85 0.47
CA PHE A 49 -3.54 27.79 1.90
C PHE A 49 -2.03 27.64 2.14
N HIS A 50 -1.43 28.69 2.71
CA HIS A 50 0.00 28.69 3.02
C HIS A 50 0.28 27.95 4.32
N LEU A 51 1.24 27.03 4.28
CA LEU A 51 1.69 26.27 5.44
C LEU A 51 2.96 26.87 6.02
N PRO A 52 2.91 27.46 7.24
CA PRO A 52 4.10 28.03 7.86
C PRO A 52 5.12 26.92 8.16
N THR A 53 6.39 27.22 7.90
CA THR A 53 7.51 26.28 8.09
C THR A 53 7.56 25.70 9.52
N SER A 54 7.19 26.50 10.53
CA SER A 54 7.11 26.04 11.92
C SER A 54 6.07 24.93 12.12
N ALA A 55 4.91 25.00 11.46
CA ALA A 55 3.89 23.96 11.54
C ALA A 55 4.33 22.67 10.82
N ILE A 56 5.09 22.80 9.74
CA ILE A 56 5.67 21.65 9.04
C ILE A 56 6.67 20.92 9.94
N TYR A 57 7.58 21.65 10.60
CA TYR A 57 8.51 21.05 11.56
C TYR A 57 7.78 20.40 12.74
N TYR A 58 6.72 21.03 13.24
CA TYR A 58 5.90 20.43 14.30
C TYR A 58 5.22 19.14 13.83
N SER A 59 4.69 19.11 12.60
CA SER A 59 4.09 17.91 12.01
C SER A 59 5.10 16.78 11.83
N LEU A 60 6.33 17.11 11.42
CA LEU A 60 7.44 16.15 11.36
C LEU A 60 7.78 15.57 12.73
N PHE A 61 7.82 16.41 13.76
CA PHE A 61 8.04 15.97 15.13
C PHE A 61 6.94 15.00 15.59
N ILE A 62 5.66 15.31 15.31
CA ILE A 62 4.53 14.43 15.64
C ILE A 62 4.65 13.07 14.94
N VAL A 63 4.99 13.05 13.65
CA VAL A 63 5.16 11.82 12.88
C VAL A 63 6.35 11.01 13.39
N PHE A 64 7.48 11.68 13.65
CA PHE A 64 8.66 11.04 14.22
C PHE A 64 8.32 10.37 15.55
N LEU A 65 7.61 11.06 16.44
CA LEU A 65 7.16 10.51 17.71
C LEU A 65 6.24 9.30 17.52
N TRP A 66 5.33 9.36 16.55
CA TRP A 66 4.46 8.24 16.20
C TRP A 66 5.28 7.01 15.77
N PHE A 67 6.22 7.15 14.83
CA PHE A 67 7.08 6.03 14.40
C PHE A 67 7.98 5.52 15.52
N LEU A 68 8.53 6.42 16.33
CA LEU A 68 9.38 6.07 17.47
C LEU A 68 8.58 5.21 18.47
N LEU A 69 7.37 5.63 18.82
CA LEU A 69 6.52 4.88 19.72
C LEU A 69 6.18 3.51 19.14
N VAL A 70 5.88 3.44 17.84
CA VAL A 70 5.59 2.16 17.20
C VAL A 70 6.78 1.22 17.25
N PHE A 71 7.96 1.72 16.91
CA PHE A 71 9.18 0.95 16.93
C PHE A 71 9.55 0.48 18.34
N VAL A 72 9.48 1.37 19.34
CA VAL A 72 9.79 1.05 20.75
C VAL A 72 8.88 -0.07 21.26
N ILE A 73 7.57 0.04 21.07
CA ILE A 73 6.61 -0.98 21.54
C ILE A 73 6.84 -2.32 20.84
N MET A 74 7.13 -2.32 19.52
CA MET A 74 7.39 -3.52 18.73
C MET A 74 8.65 -4.28 19.19
N VAL A 75 9.74 -3.54 19.43
CA VAL A 75 11.05 -4.13 19.78
C VAL A 75 11.15 -4.48 21.27
N TRP A 76 10.30 -3.88 22.10
CA TRP A 76 10.29 -4.08 23.55
C TRP A 76 10.37 -5.57 23.94
N PRO A 77 11.28 -5.97 24.84
CA PRO A 77 11.49 -7.37 25.17
C PRO A 77 10.23 -8.03 25.77
N SER A 78 9.98 -9.28 25.41
CA SER A 78 8.93 -10.12 26.03
C SER A 78 9.41 -11.55 26.14
N SER A 79 8.94 -12.24 27.18
CA SER A 79 9.22 -13.65 27.48
C SER A 79 8.14 -14.60 26.95
N ILE A 80 7.21 -14.12 26.12
CA ILE A 80 6.11 -14.93 25.60
C ILE A 80 6.68 -15.97 24.63
N LYS A 81 6.40 -17.25 24.92
CA LYS A 81 6.75 -18.35 24.02
C LYS A 81 5.86 -18.31 22.78
N THR A 82 6.47 -18.35 21.61
CA THR A 82 5.78 -18.32 20.32
C THR A 82 5.16 -19.68 20.03
N PHE A 83 3.95 -19.72 19.48
CA PHE A 83 3.39 -20.98 18.98
C PHE A 83 4.13 -21.39 17.71
N VAL A 84 4.64 -22.62 17.73
CA VAL A 84 5.43 -23.17 16.62
C VAL A 84 4.52 -24.08 15.80
N ARG A 85 4.21 -23.68 14.56
CA ARG A 85 3.52 -24.56 13.61
C ARG A 85 4.51 -25.06 12.58
N VAL A 86 4.90 -26.32 12.71
CA VAL A 86 5.74 -26.99 11.73
C VAL A 86 4.84 -27.60 10.67
N TRP A 87 4.95 -27.13 9.43
CA TRP A 87 4.27 -27.77 8.31
C TRP A 87 5.09 -28.96 7.83
N PRO A 88 4.50 -30.17 7.72
CA PRO A 88 5.18 -31.30 7.10
C PRO A 88 5.62 -30.94 5.68
N GLU A 89 6.81 -31.38 5.26
CA GLU A 89 7.35 -31.05 3.95
C GLU A 89 6.40 -31.37 2.79
N ARG A 90 5.71 -32.51 2.86
CA ARG A 90 4.70 -32.89 1.87
C ARG A 90 3.59 -31.85 1.77
N LEU A 91 3.11 -31.34 2.91
CA LEU A 91 2.10 -30.30 2.95
C LEU A 91 2.63 -28.99 2.36
N VAL A 92 3.87 -28.62 2.65
CA VAL A 92 4.50 -27.40 2.09
C VAL A 92 4.52 -27.44 0.56
N ILE A 93 4.91 -28.58 -0.03
CA ILE A 93 4.92 -28.76 -1.49
C ILE A 93 3.50 -28.74 -2.06
N ILE A 94 2.53 -29.41 -1.43
CA ILE A 94 1.14 -29.40 -1.88
C ILE A 94 0.57 -27.97 -1.83
N CYS A 95 0.76 -27.26 -0.72
CA CYS A 95 0.32 -25.88 -0.55
C CYS A 95 0.97 -24.96 -1.59
N PHE A 96 2.26 -25.12 -1.92
CA PHE A 96 2.91 -24.33 -2.97
C PHE A 96 2.16 -24.38 -4.30
N PHE A 97 1.93 -25.59 -4.83
CA PHE A 97 1.26 -25.75 -6.11
C PHE A 97 -0.22 -25.36 -6.06
N LEU A 98 -0.92 -25.71 -4.97
CA LEU A 98 -2.33 -25.38 -4.80
C LEU A 98 -2.54 -23.86 -4.70
N PHE A 99 -1.72 -23.18 -3.91
CA PHE A 99 -1.81 -21.74 -3.71
C PHE A 99 -1.40 -20.97 -4.96
N SER A 100 -0.37 -21.43 -5.69
CA SER A 100 -0.01 -20.87 -6.99
C SER A 100 -1.18 -20.97 -7.97
N LEU A 101 -1.78 -22.15 -8.14
CA LEU A 101 -2.88 -22.36 -9.08
C LEU A 101 -4.12 -21.53 -8.72
N ILE A 102 -4.63 -21.65 -7.49
CA ILE A 102 -5.83 -20.93 -7.05
C ILE A 102 -5.55 -19.42 -7.03
N GLY A 103 -4.42 -19.01 -6.47
CA GLY A 103 -4.02 -17.62 -6.35
C GLY A 103 -3.86 -16.94 -7.72
N ALA A 104 -3.27 -17.63 -8.70
CA ALA A 104 -3.12 -17.11 -10.06
C ALA A 104 -4.46 -16.91 -10.75
N VAL A 105 -5.34 -17.91 -10.69
CA VAL A 105 -6.70 -17.81 -11.26
C VAL A 105 -7.48 -16.66 -10.61
N CYS A 106 -7.47 -16.58 -9.28
CA CYS A 106 -8.16 -15.51 -8.55
C CYS A 106 -7.54 -14.13 -8.78
N SER A 107 -6.20 -14.03 -8.91
CA SER A 107 -5.50 -12.78 -9.23
C SER A 107 -5.87 -12.27 -10.61
N LEU A 108 -5.85 -13.13 -11.63
CA LEU A 108 -6.28 -12.76 -12.99
C LEU A 108 -7.74 -12.32 -12.98
N PHE A 109 -8.61 -13.08 -12.31
CA PHE A 109 -10.02 -12.75 -12.19
C PHE A 109 -10.25 -11.40 -11.47
N HIS A 110 -9.55 -11.15 -10.35
CA HIS A 110 -9.62 -9.90 -9.59
C HIS A 110 -9.27 -8.68 -10.43
N ASN A 111 -8.23 -8.81 -11.27
CA ASN A 111 -7.68 -7.71 -12.03
C ASN A 111 -8.45 -7.44 -13.34
N LEU A 112 -9.04 -8.47 -13.94
CA LEU A 112 -9.67 -8.39 -15.27
C LEU A 112 -11.20 -8.23 -15.21
N ILE A 113 -11.85 -8.69 -14.14
CA ILE A 113 -13.31 -8.82 -14.10
C ILE A 113 -13.90 -7.99 -12.95
N ILE A 114 -14.90 -7.16 -13.27
CA ILE A 114 -15.70 -6.45 -12.26
C ILE A 114 -16.71 -7.42 -11.67
N VAL A 115 -16.59 -7.65 -10.36
CA VAL A 115 -17.53 -8.43 -9.57
C VAL A 115 -18.23 -7.61 -8.50
N ALA A 116 -19.36 -8.13 -8.01
CA ALA A 116 -20.07 -7.55 -6.88
C ALA A 116 -19.14 -7.42 -5.65
N PRO A 117 -19.31 -6.42 -4.78
CA PRO A 117 -18.41 -6.15 -3.65
C PRO A 117 -18.15 -7.38 -2.76
N VAL A 118 -19.18 -8.19 -2.50
CA VAL A 118 -19.08 -9.41 -1.67
C VAL A 118 -18.12 -10.43 -2.29
N ILE A 119 -18.26 -10.69 -3.60
CA ILE A 119 -17.39 -11.61 -4.34
C ILE A 119 -15.99 -11.01 -4.48
N LYS A 120 -15.91 -9.68 -4.68
CA LYS A 120 -14.64 -8.97 -4.84
C LYS A 120 -13.70 -9.20 -3.66
N GLU A 121 -14.23 -9.14 -2.44
CA GLU A 121 -13.46 -9.33 -1.22
C GLU A 121 -12.94 -10.77 -1.10
N ILE A 122 -13.77 -11.78 -1.40
CA ILE A 122 -13.36 -13.19 -1.40
C ILE A 122 -12.28 -13.46 -2.45
N VAL A 123 -12.51 -13.01 -3.69
CA VAL A 123 -11.55 -13.16 -4.78
C VAL A 123 -10.23 -12.46 -4.45
N TYR A 124 -10.30 -11.28 -3.82
CA TYR A 124 -9.12 -10.54 -3.38
C TYR A 124 -8.35 -11.31 -2.31
N GLN A 125 -9.01 -11.89 -1.30
CA GLN A 125 -8.31 -12.75 -0.34
C GLN A 125 -7.70 -13.97 -1.04
N LEU A 126 -8.46 -14.69 -1.87
CA LEU A 126 -7.91 -15.85 -2.58
C LEU A 126 -6.73 -15.49 -3.51
N SER A 127 -6.69 -14.29 -4.08
CA SER A 127 -5.53 -13.86 -4.90
C SER A 127 -4.25 -13.67 -4.08
N LEU A 128 -4.34 -13.41 -2.77
CA LEU A 128 -3.19 -13.36 -1.88
C LEU A 128 -2.57 -14.74 -1.62
N LEU A 129 -3.25 -15.85 -1.98
CA LEU A 129 -2.62 -17.17 -1.98
C LEU A 129 -1.42 -17.22 -2.94
N LEU A 130 -1.43 -16.43 -4.01
CA LEU A 130 -0.31 -16.33 -4.93
C LEU A 130 0.95 -15.78 -4.23
N LEU A 131 0.75 -14.80 -3.34
CA LEU A 131 1.82 -14.26 -2.52
C LEU A 131 2.31 -15.30 -1.50
N ALA A 132 1.42 -16.06 -0.88
CA ALA A 132 1.80 -17.18 -0.02
C ALA A 132 2.63 -18.23 -0.77
N ALA A 133 2.25 -18.56 -2.01
CA ALA A 133 2.99 -19.47 -2.89
C ALA A 133 4.40 -18.96 -3.18
N LEU A 134 4.56 -17.66 -3.46
CA LEU A 134 5.89 -17.04 -3.62
C LEU A 134 6.77 -17.25 -2.38
N VAL A 135 6.23 -17.01 -1.18
CA VAL A 135 6.97 -17.22 0.08
C VAL A 135 7.38 -18.68 0.25
N ILE A 136 6.45 -19.61 0.00
CA ILE A 136 6.70 -21.06 0.12
C ILE A 136 7.75 -21.52 -0.89
N GLY A 137 7.67 -21.06 -2.15
CA GLY A 137 8.62 -21.45 -3.18
C GLY A 137 10.05 -20.99 -2.87
N ILE A 138 10.23 -19.76 -2.35
CA ILE A 138 11.55 -19.28 -1.89
C ILE A 138 12.09 -20.15 -0.74
N TYR A 139 11.21 -20.55 0.18
CA TYR A 139 11.56 -21.48 1.25
C TYR A 139 11.99 -22.84 0.69
N LEU A 140 11.27 -23.39 -0.29
CA LEU A 140 11.58 -24.68 -0.91
C LEU A 140 12.93 -24.64 -1.65
N ILE A 141 13.24 -23.57 -2.40
CA ILE A 141 14.55 -23.39 -3.05
C ILE A 141 15.70 -23.42 -2.04
N LYS A 142 15.51 -22.80 -0.87
CA LYS A 142 16.55 -22.79 0.17
C LYS A 142 16.82 -24.21 0.71
N LYS A 143 15.85 -25.11 0.64
CA LYS A 143 15.99 -26.47 1.17
C LYS A 143 16.77 -27.34 0.17
N SER A 144 18.08 -27.42 0.38
CA SER A 144 19.13 -27.95 -0.51
C SER A 144 19.01 -29.42 -0.97
N ASN A 145 17.95 -30.14 -0.62
CA ASN A 145 17.86 -31.59 -0.84
C ASN A 145 16.81 -31.98 -1.90
N LEU A 146 16.26 -31.02 -2.65
CA LEU A 146 15.34 -31.31 -3.75
C LEU A 146 16.11 -31.84 -4.97
N LYS A 147 15.52 -32.79 -5.70
CA LYS A 147 16.09 -33.25 -6.98
C LYS A 147 16.08 -32.10 -7.98
N ILE A 148 17.11 -32.00 -8.83
CA ILE A 148 17.29 -30.92 -9.84
C ILE A 148 16.00 -30.66 -10.64
N PHE A 149 15.30 -31.71 -11.09
CA PHE A 149 14.05 -31.58 -11.84
C PHE A 149 12.94 -30.88 -11.04
N PHE A 150 12.81 -31.17 -9.74
CA PHE A 150 11.83 -30.50 -8.88
C PHE A 150 12.21 -29.04 -8.63
N GLU A 151 13.49 -28.74 -8.49
CA GLU A 151 13.98 -27.37 -8.33
C GLU A 151 13.62 -26.52 -9.57
N PHE A 152 13.83 -27.07 -10.78
CA PHE A 152 13.43 -26.42 -12.03
C PHE A 152 11.93 -26.10 -12.08
N ILE A 153 11.07 -27.05 -11.68
CA ILE A 153 9.63 -26.83 -11.62
C ILE A 153 9.29 -25.68 -10.64
N ILE A 154 9.93 -25.64 -9.47
CA ILE A 154 9.69 -24.59 -8.48
C ILE A 154 10.09 -23.21 -9.04
N TYR A 155 11.26 -23.09 -9.70
CA TYR A 155 11.64 -21.83 -10.34
C TYR A 155 10.66 -21.41 -11.43
N PHE A 156 10.18 -22.34 -12.25
CA PHE A 156 9.20 -22.07 -13.29
C PHE A 156 7.89 -21.54 -12.70
N VAL A 157 7.36 -22.19 -11.67
CA VAL A 157 6.13 -21.75 -10.98
C VAL A 157 6.31 -20.40 -10.30
N LEU A 158 7.44 -20.17 -9.62
CA LEU A 158 7.73 -18.86 -9.02
C LEU A 158 7.81 -17.74 -10.05
N PHE A 159 8.43 -18.01 -11.20
CA PHE A 159 8.48 -17.05 -12.29
C PHE A 159 7.08 -16.74 -12.83
N PHE A 160 6.25 -17.78 -13.01
CA PHE A 160 4.86 -17.62 -13.40
C PHE A 160 4.05 -16.80 -12.38
N ASP A 161 4.16 -17.14 -11.09
CA ASP A 161 3.47 -16.43 -10.00
C ASP A 161 3.86 -14.95 -9.95
N LEU A 162 5.15 -14.65 -10.12
CA LEU A 162 5.66 -13.29 -10.19
C LEU A 162 5.13 -12.54 -11.42
N CYS A 163 5.03 -13.20 -12.58
CA CYS A 163 4.40 -12.63 -13.77
C CYS A 163 2.93 -12.27 -13.50
N VAL A 164 2.16 -13.18 -12.92
CA VAL A 164 0.73 -12.98 -12.65
C VAL A 164 0.50 -11.92 -11.58
N PHE A 165 1.30 -11.91 -10.50
CA PHE A 165 1.06 -11.01 -9.37
C PHE A 165 1.64 -9.60 -9.57
N ALA A 166 2.73 -9.47 -10.34
CA ALA A 166 3.41 -8.17 -10.54
C ALA A 166 3.21 -7.61 -11.97
N ILE A 167 3.43 -8.43 -13.01
CA ILE A 167 3.44 -7.93 -14.39
C ILE A 167 2.01 -7.68 -14.90
N VAL A 168 1.05 -8.59 -14.62
CA VAL A 168 -0.33 -8.37 -15.07
C VAL A 168 -0.93 -7.08 -14.47
N PRO A 169 -0.86 -6.81 -13.15
CA PRO A 169 -1.30 -5.53 -12.62
C PRO A 169 -0.57 -4.34 -13.23
N LEU A 170 0.74 -4.43 -13.49
CA LEU A 170 1.51 -3.38 -14.16
C LEU A 170 0.91 -3.04 -15.54
N LEU A 171 0.63 -4.07 -16.33
CA LEU A 171 0.02 -3.95 -17.66
C LEU A 171 -1.38 -3.35 -17.62
N LEU A 172 -2.06 -3.42 -16.47
CA LEU A 172 -3.36 -2.77 -16.20
C LEU A 172 -3.19 -1.39 -15.55
N GLY A 173 -1.96 -0.90 -15.43
CA GLY A 173 -1.63 0.37 -14.80
C GLY A 173 -1.88 0.37 -13.28
N ILE A 174 -1.75 -0.77 -12.62
CA ILE A 174 -1.86 -0.94 -11.17
C ILE A 174 -0.46 -1.22 -10.61
N VAL A 175 0.05 -0.28 -9.82
CA VAL A 175 1.44 -0.32 -9.32
C VAL A 175 1.56 -0.99 -7.96
N TYR A 176 0.53 -0.84 -7.12
CA TYR A 176 0.58 -1.24 -5.72
C TYR A 176 1.00 -2.71 -5.50
N PRO A 177 0.47 -3.71 -6.23
CA PRO A 177 0.88 -5.11 -6.06
C PRO A 177 2.38 -5.31 -6.23
N ILE A 178 3.03 -4.62 -7.16
CA ILE A 178 4.48 -4.73 -7.39
C ILE A 178 5.26 -4.22 -6.17
N ILE A 179 4.83 -3.09 -5.61
CA ILE A 179 5.43 -2.50 -4.39
C ILE A 179 5.23 -3.41 -3.18
N ALA A 180 4.05 -3.98 -3.02
CA ALA A 180 3.83 -4.87 -1.89
C ALA A 180 4.60 -6.20 -2.06
N THR A 181 4.59 -6.76 -3.27
CA THR A 181 5.25 -8.03 -3.60
C THR A 181 6.73 -7.98 -3.31
N SER A 182 7.45 -7.01 -3.87
CA SER A 182 8.87 -7.03 -3.64
C SER A 182 9.21 -6.72 -2.17
N ILE A 183 8.32 -6.12 -1.35
CA ILE A 183 8.67 -5.77 0.05
C ILE A 183 8.69 -7.07 0.81
N ILE A 184 7.72 -7.90 0.48
CA ILE A 184 7.57 -9.25 0.98
C ILE A 184 8.69 -10.15 0.48
N LEU A 185 9.09 -10.06 -0.79
CA LEU A 185 10.25 -10.80 -1.30
C LEU A 185 11.52 -10.45 -0.50
N VAL A 186 11.76 -9.16 -0.24
CA VAL A 186 12.90 -8.74 0.59
C VAL A 186 12.79 -9.27 2.01
N PHE A 187 11.61 -9.14 2.63
CA PHE A 187 11.34 -9.66 3.96
C PHE A 187 11.56 -11.18 4.04
N CYS A 188 11.09 -11.94 3.05
CA CYS A 188 11.26 -13.39 2.98
C CYS A 188 12.71 -13.77 2.74
N ILE A 189 13.41 -13.12 1.83
CA ILE A 189 14.84 -13.36 1.58
C ILE A 189 15.65 -13.05 2.83
N TYR A 190 15.34 -11.95 3.53
CA TYR A 190 15.95 -11.63 4.82
C TYR A 190 15.74 -12.74 5.83
N TYR A 191 14.48 -13.08 6.10
CA TYR A 191 14.12 -13.99 7.16
C TYR A 191 14.64 -15.41 6.87
N LEU A 192 14.70 -15.80 5.60
CA LEU A 192 15.18 -17.10 5.18
C LEU A 192 16.70 -17.16 5.05
N LYS A 193 17.38 -16.21 4.40
CA LYS A 193 18.83 -16.29 4.14
C LYS A 193 19.71 -15.57 5.18
N GLY A 194 19.11 -14.80 6.09
CA GLY A 194 19.83 -13.87 6.95
C GLY A 194 20.23 -12.59 6.20
N PHE A 195 20.66 -11.56 6.94
CA PHE A 195 21.04 -10.27 6.36
C PHE A 195 22.56 -10.11 6.23
N ASN A 196 22.96 -9.54 5.09
CA ASN A 196 24.18 -8.75 4.95
C ASN A 196 23.78 -7.33 4.51
N ALA A 197 24.45 -6.30 5.02
CA ALA A 197 24.24 -4.90 4.63
C ALA A 197 24.26 -4.69 3.11
N LYS A 198 25.07 -5.45 2.36
CA LYS A 198 25.11 -5.43 0.89
C LYS A 198 23.76 -5.80 0.27
N THR A 199 23.07 -6.79 0.84
CA THR A 199 21.74 -7.23 0.38
C THR A 199 20.69 -6.16 0.62
N ILE A 200 20.74 -5.46 1.76
CA ILE A 200 19.85 -4.34 2.07
C ILE A 200 20.05 -3.22 1.05
N LEU A 201 21.30 -2.82 0.84
CA LEU A 201 21.63 -1.74 -0.09
C LEU A 201 21.18 -2.08 -1.51
N PHE A 202 21.46 -3.31 -1.96
CA PHE A 202 20.97 -3.79 -3.26
C PHE A 202 19.46 -3.67 -3.38
N PHE A 203 18.71 -4.10 -2.35
CA PHE A 203 17.27 -4.00 -2.38
C PHE A 203 16.78 -2.56 -2.35
N ILE A 204 17.34 -1.69 -1.51
CA ILE A 204 16.98 -0.25 -1.50
C ILE A 204 17.18 0.37 -2.88
N ILE A 205 18.32 0.08 -3.53
CA ILE A 205 18.62 0.59 -4.87
C ILE A 205 17.65 0.00 -5.90
N PHE A 206 17.51 -1.33 -5.94
CA PHE A 206 16.61 -2.03 -6.86
C PHE A 206 15.19 -1.49 -6.73
N TRP A 207 14.75 -1.26 -5.50
CA TRP A 207 13.44 -0.71 -5.20
C TRP A 207 13.23 0.73 -5.62
N GLY A 208 14.18 1.59 -5.26
CA GLY A 208 14.16 2.98 -5.70
C GLY A 208 14.08 3.05 -7.22
N SER A 209 14.88 2.25 -7.92
CA SER A 209 14.83 2.13 -9.38
C SER A 209 13.48 1.60 -9.88
N LEU A 210 12.94 0.54 -9.27
CA LEU A 210 11.67 -0.04 -9.69
C LEU A 210 10.51 0.95 -9.55
N LEU A 211 10.42 1.68 -8.43
CA LEU A 211 9.39 2.71 -8.21
C LEU A 211 9.48 3.83 -9.23
N LEU A 212 10.70 4.28 -9.53
CA LEU A 212 10.96 5.33 -10.52
C LEU A 212 10.59 4.90 -11.94
N ILE A 213 10.70 3.62 -12.28
CA ILE A 213 10.34 3.09 -13.61
C ILE A 213 8.84 2.80 -13.71
N VAL A 214 8.27 2.21 -12.67
CA VAL A 214 6.93 1.62 -12.71
C VAL A 214 5.82 2.67 -12.79
N GLN A 215 5.98 3.85 -12.17
CA GLN A 215 5.00 4.93 -12.32
C GLN A 215 4.96 5.53 -13.74
N PRO A 216 6.08 5.91 -14.37
CA PRO A 216 6.11 6.32 -15.78
C PRO A 216 5.54 5.27 -16.72
N VAL A 217 5.87 4.00 -16.51
CA VAL A 217 5.34 2.89 -17.30
C VAL A 217 3.82 2.81 -17.13
N LYS A 218 3.29 2.88 -15.90
CA LYS A 218 1.84 2.92 -15.66
C LYS A 218 1.18 4.09 -16.38
N THR A 219 1.71 5.30 -16.25
CA THR A 219 1.15 6.49 -16.88
C THR A 219 1.12 6.31 -18.40
N THR A 220 2.24 5.88 -18.97
CA THR A 220 2.40 5.55 -20.39
C THR A 220 1.37 4.52 -20.85
N ILE A 221 1.27 3.38 -20.16
CA ILE A 221 0.32 2.30 -20.50
C ILE A 221 -1.13 2.81 -20.46
N ARG A 222 -1.51 3.54 -19.40
CA ARG A 222 -2.87 4.10 -19.28
C ARG A 222 -3.19 5.07 -20.42
N TYR A 223 -2.27 5.95 -20.78
CA TYR A 223 -2.52 6.93 -21.84
C TYR A 223 -2.48 6.35 -23.24
N TYR A 224 -1.55 5.43 -23.53
CA TYR A 224 -1.32 4.96 -24.90
C TYR A 224 -2.05 3.67 -25.25
N LEU A 225 -2.20 2.75 -24.30
CA LEU A 225 -2.70 1.41 -24.61
C LEU A 225 -4.12 1.19 -24.14
N LEU A 226 -4.46 1.66 -22.94
CA LEU A 226 -5.73 1.29 -22.32
C LEU A 226 -6.80 2.38 -22.38
N GLY A 227 -6.42 3.63 -22.67
CA GLY A 227 -7.30 4.77 -22.40
C GLY A 227 -7.74 4.77 -20.93
N PRO A 228 -8.95 5.28 -20.59
CA PRO A 228 -9.56 5.04 -19.29
C PRO A 228 -9.92 3.55 -19.20
N TYR A 229 -8.96 2.71 -18.82
CA TYR A 229 -9.18 1.30 -18.55
C TYR A 229 -10.42 1.14 -17.68
N ARG A 230 -11.44 0.49 -18.22
CA ARG A 230 -12.61 0.05 -17.47
C ARG A 230 -12.56 -1.47 -17.43
N PRO A 231 -12.39 -2.09 -16.25
CA PRO A 231 -12.44 -3.54 -16.15
C PRO A 231 -13.75 -4.08 -16.73
N ILE A 232 -13.74 -5.30 -17.23
CA ILE A 232 -14.88 -5.84 -17.98
C ILE A 232 -15.96 -6.26 -16.99
N SER A 233 -17.19 -5.76 -17.17
CA SER A 233 -18.31 -6.20 -16.34
C SER A 233 -18.65 -7.66 -16.63
N LEU A 234 -19.01 -8.43 -15.60
CA LEU A 234 -19.38 -9.84 -15.76
C LEU A 234 -20.51 -10.03 -16.80
N LYS A 235 -21.49 -9.12 -16.83
CA LYS A 235 -22.58 -9.12 -17.81
C LYS A 235 -22.07 -8.94 -19.24
N THR A 236 -21.06 -8.10 -19.44
CA THR A 236 -20.42 -7.87 -20.75
C THR A 236 -19.56 -9.04 -21.17
N PHE A 237 -18.87 -9.70 -20.22
CA PHE A 237 -18.05 -10.87 -20.49
C PHE A 237 -18.88 -12.05 -21.02
N PHE A 238 -20.07 -12.27 -20.45
CA PHE A 238 -20.99 -13.31 -20.89
C PHE A 238 -21.98 -12.86 -21.99
N GLY A 239 -22.01 -11.57 -22.34
CA GLY A 239 -22.86 -11.00 -23.39
C GLY A 239 -22.15 -10.93 -24.75
N LYS A 240 -22.81 -11.36 -25.83
CA LYS A 240 -22.21 -11.41 -27.19
C LYS A 240 -21.79 -10.03 -27.74
N ARG A 241 -20.55 -9.97 -28.25
CA ARG A 241 -20.01 -9.20 -29.41
C ARG A 241 -19.94 -7.64 -29.39
N GLY A 242 -20.12 -6.95 -28.26
CA GLY A 242 -19.94 -5.48 -28.20
C GLY A 242 -18.50 -4.97 -27.96
N LEU A 243 -17.60 -5.83 -27.47
CA LEU A 243 -16.35 -5.45 -26.78
C LEU A 243 -15.33 -4.62 -27.58
N LEU A 244 -15.31 -4.72 -28.91
CA LEU A 244 -14.25 -4.10 -29.73
C LEU A 244 -14.59 -2.69 -30.24
N LYS A 245 -15.87 -2.29 -30.26
CA LYS A 245 -16.25 -0.98 -30.84
C LYS A 245 -16.04 0.18 -29.87
N GLU A 246 -16.35 0.02 -28.58
CA GLU A 246 -16.22 1.13 -27.61
C GLU A 246 -14.76 1.47 -27.25
N ALA A 247 -13.87 0.48 -27.16
CA ALA A 247 -12.45 0.72 -26.88
C ALA A 247 -11.76 1.51 -28.02
N SER A 248 -12.21 1.34 -29.26
CA SER A 248 -11.67 2.02 -30.45
C SER A 248 -12.04 3.51 -30.55
N GLN A 249 -13.13 3.95 -29.89
CA GLN A 249 -13.59 5.33 -29.93
C GLN A 249 -12.98 6.21 -28.84
N VAL A 250 -12.35 5.62 -27.83
CA VAL A 250 -11.69 6.39 -26.77
C VAL A 250 -10.30 6.82 -27.24
N MET A 251 -10.30 7.98 -27.92
CA MET A 251 -9.16 8.86 -28.11
C MET A 251 -8.01 8.32 -28.99
N LYS A 252 -8.18 8.44 -30.30
CA LYS A 252 -7.06 8.85 -31.18
C LYS A 252 -6.61 10.26 -30.79
N ILE A 253 -5.93 10.42 -29.65
CA ILE A 253 -5.09 11.61 -29.47
C ILE A 253 -3.88 11.39 -30.37
N ASN A 254 -3.98 11.87 -31.62
CA ASN A 254 -2.92 11.73 -32.61
C ASN A 254 -1.62 12.44 -32.21
N ASN A 255 -1.63 13.26 -31.14
CA ASN A 255 -0.46 13.99 -30.69
C ASN A 255 -0.15 13.73 -29.20
N LYS A 256 0.78 12.81 -28.94
CA LYS A 256 1.25 12.41 -27.60
C LYS A 256 1.61 13.62 -26.72
N HIS A 257 2.23 14.62 -27.32
CA HIS A 257 2.64 15.84 -26.63
C HIS A 257 1.46 16.63 -26.06
N GLN A 258 0.32 16.65 -26.75
CA GLN A 258 -0.87 17.39 -26.32
C GLN A 258 -1.56 16.73 -25.13
N ALA A 259 -1.51 15.40 -25.02
CA ALA A 259 -2.03 14.68 -23.86
C ALA A 259 -1.22 15.00 -22.58
N PHE A 260 0.11 14.93 -22.68
CA PHE A 260 0.99 15.21 -21.54
C PHE A 260 0.99 16.68 -21.13
N SER A 261 0.89 17.62 -22.09
CA SER A 261 0.77 19.04 -21.74
C SER A 261 -0.54 19.37 -21.05
N LYS A 262 -1.66 18.75 -21.47
CA LYS A 262 -2.95 18.90 -20.79
C LYS A 262 -2.92 18.32 -19.37
N LEU A 263 -2.27 17.17 -19.19
CA LEU A 263 -2.05 16.61 -17.86
C LEU A 263 -1.23 17.52 -16.98
N LEU A 264 -0.13 18.02 -17.52
CA LEU A 264 0.72 18.97 -16.81
C LEU A 264 -0.06 20.18 -16.32
N GLN A 265 -0.95 20.73 -17.16
CA GLN A 265 -1.82 21.85 -16.77
C GLN A 265 -2.81 21.47 -15.68
N LEU A 266 -3.41 20.28 -15.74
CA LEU A 266 -4.29 19.78 -14.69
C LEU A 266 -3.53 19.58 -13.37
N GLU A 267 -2.36 18.95 -13.40
CA GLU A 267 -1.53 18.74 -12.21
C GLU A 267 -1.12 20.07 -11.57
N LYS A 268 -0.71 21.06 -12.36
CA LYS A 268 -0.42 22.43 -11.89
C LYS A 268 -1.62 23.12 -11.23
N ALA A 269 -2.84 22.78 -11.67
CA ALA A 269 -4.05 23.35 -11.07
C ALA A 269 -4.38 22.70 -9.71
N TYR A 270 -3.97 21.44 -9.49
CA TYR A 270 -4.20 20.71 -8.24
C TYR A 270 -3.07 20.90 -7.22
N ASP A 271 -1.81 20.89 -7.65
CA ASP A 271 -0.63 21.09 -6.81
C ASP A 271 0.00 22.47 -7.10
N PRO A 272 -0.19 23.48 -6.25
CA PRO A 272 0.39 24.80 -6.45
C PRO A 272 1.93 24.75 -6.36
N ASP A 273 2.48 23.79 -5.62
CA ASP A 273 3.91 23.58 -5.47
C ASP A 273 4.55 22.79 -6.63
N PHE A 274 3.76 22.43 -7.65
CA PHE A 274 4.17 21.59 -8.77
C PHE A 274 5.44 22.09 -9.48
N ASP A 275 5.56 23.40 -9.70
CA ASP A 275 6.72 24.00 -10.36
C ASP A 275 7.92 24.18 -9.42
N HIS A 276 7.74 24.00 -8.11
CA HIS A 276 8.73 24.23 -7.07
C HIS A 276 9.46 22.95 -6.60
N LEU A 277 9.19 21.81 -7.24
CA LEU A 277 9.88 20.54 -6.96
C LEU A 277 11.38 20.60 -7.33
N ARG A 278 12.24 20.25 -6.37
CA ARG A 278 13.69 20.13 -6.50
C ARG A 278 14.06 18.93 -7.38
N PHE A 279 15.23 19.01 -8.01
CA PHE A 279 15.88 17.91 -8.75
C PHE A 279 15.14 17.36 -9.98
N LEU A 280 13.89 17.78 -10.24
CA LEU A 280 13.11 17.33 -11.38
C LEU A 280 13.08 18.33 -12.54
N THR A 281 13.64 19.54 -12.37
CA THR A 281 13.66 20.57 -13.42
C THR A 281 14.40 20.12 -14.68
N CYS A 282 15.43 19.26 -14.54
CA CYS A 282 16.12 18.67 -15.68
C CYS A 282 15.24 17.76 -16.54
N LEU A 283 14.18 17.18 -15.96
CA LEU A 283 13.22 16.32 -16.67
C LEU A 283 12.10 17.10 -17.38
N LYS A 284 12.03 18.43 -17.21
CA LYS A 284 11.04 19.29 -17.90
C LYS A 284 11.26 19.39 -19.42
N GLN A 285 12.35 18.83 -19.94
CA GLN A 285 12.62 18.77 -21.37
C GLN A 285 11.54 17.96 -22.12
N GLU A 286 11.23 18.34 -23.36
CA GLU A 286 10.14 17.74 -24.15
C GLU A 286 10.22 16.21 -24.23
N HIS A 287 11.42 15.65 -24.37
CA HIS A 287 11.62 14.20 -24.45
C HIS A 287 11.32 13.45 -23.14
N PHE A 288 11.37 14.12 -21.98
CA PHE A 288 11.18 13.52 -20.66
C PHE A 288 9.89 13.94 -19.95
N ILE A 289 9.01 14.68 -20.63
CA ILE A 289 7.80 15.25 -20.02
C ILE A 289 6.92 14.20 -19.34
N GLY A 290 6.79 13.00 -19.91
CA GLY A 290 6.00 11.92 -19.30
C GLY A 290 6.60 11.36 -18.02
N LEU A 291 7.93 11.26 -17.96
CA LEU A 291 8.67 10.88 -16.75
C LEU A 291 8.53 11.96 -15.68
N TYR A 292 8.63 13.24 -16.07
CA TYR A 292 8.42 14.38 -15.18
C TYR A 292 7.01 14.38 -14.56
N VAL A 293 5.96 14.27 -15.39
CA VAL A 293 4.56 14.19 -14.89
C VAL A 293 4.36 13.00 -13.95
N SER A 294 4.96 11.85 -14.25
CA SER A 294 4.79 10.66 -13.41
C SER A 294 5.54 10.77 -12.09
N ALA A 295 6.75 11.36 -12.10
CA ALA A 295 7.53 11.61 -10.89
C ALA A 295 6.84 12.62 -9.96
N THR A 296 6.30 13.70 -10.53
CA THR A 296 5.55 14.72 -9.78
C THR A 296 4.28 14.13 -9.17
N GLN A 297 3.48 13.37 -9.92
CA GLN A 297 2.31 12.65 -9.39
C GLN A 297 2.67 11.69 -8.25
N LEU A 298 3.80 10.98 -8.36
CA LEU A 298 4.27 10.10 -7.29
C LEU A 298 4.61 10.91 -6.03
N ILE A 299 5.39 11.99 -6.18
CA ILE A 299 5.80 12.84 -5.05
C ILE A 299 4.59 13.48 -4.37
N TYR A 300 3.62 13.96 -5.14
CA TYR A 300 2.37 14.51 -4.60
C TYR A 300 1.59 13.47 -3.80
N ARG A 301 1.45 12.25 -4.32
CA ARG A 301 0.79 11.13 -3.60
C ARG A 301 1.51 10.74 -2.32
N LEU A 302 2.83 10.86 -2.32
CA LEU A 302 3.67 10.60 -1.15
C LEU A 302 3.72 11.81 -0.20
N ASN A 303 2.92 12.86 -0.37
CA ASN A 303 2.98 14.08 0.46
C ASN A 303 1.98 14.11 1.62
N HIS A 304 2.01 13.08 2.48
CA HIS A 304 1.18 13.06 3.68
C HIS A 304 1.64 14.08 4.75
N LEU A 305 2.85 14.62 4.63
CA LEU A 305 3.32 15.71 5.49
C LEU A 305 2.49 16.98 5.32
N ASN A 306 2.21 17.37 4.07
CA ASN A 306 1.38 18.54 3.76
C ASN A 306 -0.05 18.36 4.33
N GLU A 307 -0.65 17.18 4.10
CA GLU A 307 -1.96 16.82 4.65
C GLU A 307 -2.01 16.89 6.17
N LEU A 308 -1.04 16.31 6.86
CA LEU A 308 -0.98 16.35 8.32
C LEU A 308 -0.83 17.79 8.84
N THR A 309 0.03 18.59 8.21
CA THR A 309 0.27 19.98 8.61
C THR A 309 -1.02 20.81 8.52
N GLU A 310 -1.73 20.68 7.41
CA GLU A 310 -3.02 21.37 7.21
C GLU A 310 -4.04 20.95 8.28
N VAL A 311 -4.17 19.64 8.51
CA VAL A 311 -5.07 19.07 9.51
C VAL A 311 -4.77 19.62 10.91
N MET A 312 -3.49 19.69 11.27
CA MET A 312 -3.03 20.18 12.58
C MET A 312 -3.30 21.66 12.79
N LEU A 313 -3.17 22.48 11.74
CA LEU A 313 -3.46 23.92 11.80
C LEU A 313 -4.95 24.21 11.98
N ARG A 314 -5.80 23.40 11.34
CA ARG A 314 -7.25 23.65 11.28
C ARG A 314 -8.02 22.94 12.39
N THR A 315 -7.47 21.88 12.97
CA THR A 315 -8.13 21.05 13.99
C THR A 315 -7.50 21.27 15.37
N PRO A 316 -8.24 21.68 16.41
CA PRO A 316 -9.71 21.71 16.49
C PRO A 316 -10.36 23.07 16.21
N LYS A 317 -9.58 24.12 15.94
CA LYS A 317 -10.05 25.51 15.98
C LYS A 317 -11.06 25.87 14.88
N GLU A 318 -10.77 25.52 13.63
CA GLU A 318 -11.69 25.73 12.49
C GLU A 318 -12.57 24.50 12.29
N ILE A 319 -11.97 23.31 12.37
CA ILE A 319 -12.64 22.02 12.15
C ILE A 319 -12.61 21.26 13.48
N PRO A 320 -13.76 20.97 14.12
CA PRO A 320 -13.77 20.29 15.41
C PRO A 320 -13.31 18.83 15.28
N TYR A 321 -12.89 18.24 16.39
CA TYR A 321 -12.57 16.81 16.44
C TYR A 321 -13.75 15.91 16.04
N LEU A 322 -13.42 14.73 15.50
CA LEU A 322 -14.40 13.71 15.13
C LEU A 322 -14.80 12.79 16.28
N TYR A 323 -14.06 12.79 17.40
CA TYR A 323 -14.36 12.02 18.61
C TYR A 323 -14.61 10.53 18.35
N GLY A 324 -13.78 9.91 17.51
CA GLY A 324 -13.80 8.49 17.21
C GLY A 324 -14.81 8.06 16.14
N LYS A 325 -15.47 8.98 15.44
CA LYS A 325 -16.44 8.64 14.37
C LYS A 325 -15.83 7.74 13.29
N THR A 326 -14.55 7.92 12.96
CA THR A 326 -13.87 7.10 11.93
C THR A 326 -13.56 5.68 12.41
N TYR A 327 -13.61 5.43 13.72
CA TYR A 327 -13.38 4.11 14.33
C TYR A 327 -14.66 3.29 14.50
N ARG A 328 -15.84 3.85 14.21
CA ARG A 328 -17.12 3.09 14.26
C ARG A 328 -17.09 1.77 13.47
N PRO A 329 -16.42 1.68 12.30
CA PRO A 329 -16.38 0.43 11.56
C PRO A 329 -15.82 -0.77 12.33
N PHE A 330 -14.99 -0.56 13.37
CA PHE A 330 -14.48 -1.65 14.21
C PHE A 330 -15.58 -2.49 14.86
N LEU A 331 -16.71 -1.87 15.22
CA LEU A 331 -17.82 -2.55 15.90
C LEU A 331 -18.44 -3.67 15.05
N TYR A 332 -18.25 -3.60 13.74
CA TYR A 332 -18.79 -4.56 12.79
C TYR A 332 -17.72 -5.11 11.85
N LEU A 333 -16.44 -5.02 12.23
CA LEU A 333 -15.32 -5.51 11.41
C LEU A 333 -15.52 -6.98 11.02
N THR A 334 -15.81 -7.80 12.03
CA THR A 334 -15.85 -9.27 11.96
C THR A 334 -17.10 -9.82 11.28
N ILE A 335 -18.10 -8.97 11.00
CA ILE A 335 -19.35 -9.40 10.37
C ILE A 335 -19.17 -9.36 8.84
N PRO A 336 -19.12 -10.51 8.15
CA PRO A 336 -18.97 -10.56 6.70
C PRO A 336 -20.22 -9.98 6.02
N ARG A 337 -20.04 -9.39 4.83
CA ARG A 337 -21.17 -8.84 4.05
C ARG A 337 -22.18 -9.89 3.59
N ILE A 338 -21.84 -11.17 3.61
CA ILE A 338 -22.78 -12.27 3.37
C ILE A 338 -23.81 -12.35 4.50
N LEU A 339 -23.39 -12.15 5.75
CA LEU A 339 -24.26 -12.19 6.93
C LEU A 339 -24.97 -10.86 7.16
N TRP A 340 -24.38 -9.74 6.72
CA TRP A 340 -25.01 -8.42 6.75
C TRP A 340 -24.86 -7.70 5.41
N PRO A 341 -25.78 -7.95 4.45
CA PRO A 341 -25.73 -7.37 3.10
C PRO A 341 -25.71 -5.83 3.12
N ASP A 342 -26.49 -5.22 4.01
CA ASP A 342 -26.62 -3.77 4.16
C ASP A 342 -25.57 -3.14 5.09
N LYS A 343 -24.49 -3.87 5.42
CA LYS A 343 -23.37 -3.37 6.22
C LYS A 343 -22.88 -2.03 5.63
N PRO A 344 -22.76 -0.96 6.43
CA PRO A 344 -22.35 0.35 5.93
C PRO A 344 -21.05 0.28 5.12
N TYR A 345 -21.00 1.03 4.01
CA TYR A 345 -19.76 1.22 3.25
C TYR A 345 -18.85 2.19 3.98
N ASP A 346 -17.55 1.94 3.93
CA ASP A 346 -16.57 2.90 4.42
C ASP A 346 -16.56 4.13 3.51
N LYS A 347 -16.99 5.27 4.06
CA LYS A 347 -16.97 6.58 3.41
C LYS A 347 -15.99 7.53 4.08
N THR A 348 -15.07 7.01 4.90
CA THR A 348 -14.18 7.81 5.73
C THR A 348 -13.27 8.71 4.89
N GLY A 349 -12.68 8.18 3.80
CA GLY A 349 -11.83 8.97 2.92
C GLY A 349 -12.57 10.06 2.13
N GLN A 350 -13.80 9.78 1.72
CA GLN A 350 -14.70 10.75 1.11
C GLN A 350 -15.07 11.89 2.08
N MET A 351 -15.50 11.50 3.29
CA MET A 351 -15.81 12.44 4.37
C MET A 351 -14.61 13.32 4.71
N PHE A 352 -13.41 12.72 4.83
CA PHE A 352 -12.18 13.44 5.11
C PHE A 352 -11.86 14.46 4.01
N GLY A 353 -11.92 14.04 2.74
CA GLY A 353 -11.64 14.91 1.60
C GLY A 353 -12.56 16.12 1.52
N HIS A 354 -13.86 15.95 1.69
CA HIS A 354 -14.80 17.09 1.72
C HIS A 354 -14.62 17.96 2.98
N ARG A 355 -14.39 17.35 4.16
CA ARG A 355 -14.28 18.07 5.44
C ARG A 355 -13.13 19.07 5.44
N TYR A 356 -12.01 18.72 4.82
CA TYR A 356 -10.84 19.60 4.71
C TYR A 356 -10.81 20.38 3.38
N GLY A 357 -11.81 20.22 2.51
CA GLY A 357 -11.83 20.91 1.20
C GLY A 357 -10.80 20.36 0.21
N MET A 358 -10.26 19.16 0.45
CA MET A 358 -9.38 18.51 -0.53
C MET A 358 -10.16 17.99 -1.75
N LEU A 359 -11.48 17.82 -1.61
CA LEU A 359 -12.41 17.47 -2.69
C LEU A 359 -13.40 18.59 -2.94
N CYS A 360 -13.76 18.78 -4.21
CA CYS A 360 -14.89 19.62 -4.58
C CYS A 360 -16.18 19.06 -3.97
N ILE A 361 -17.11 19.93 -3.57
CA ILE A 361 -18.38 19.55 -2.92
C ILE A 361 -19.21 18.58 -3.78
N SER A 362 -19.11 18.69 -5.10
CA SER A 362 -19.83 17.82 -6.04
C SER A 362 -19.16 16.46 -6.30
N ASP A 363 -17.93 16.23 -5.83
CA ASP A 363 -17.21 14.98 -6.07
C ASP A 363 -17.60 13.88 -5.07
N GLY A 364 -18.71 13.20 -5.34
CA GLY A 364 -19.16 12.04 -4.57
C GLY A 364 -18.46 10.72 -4.92
N THR A 365 -17.42 10.71 -5.76
CA THR A 365 -16.79 9.48 -6.27
C THR A 365 -15.35 9.26 -5.80
N THR A 366 -14.57 10.32 -5.61
CA THR A 366 -13.16 10.23 -5.23
C THR A 366 -12.97 10.04 -3.73
N SER A 367 -12.23 9.01 -3.31
CA SER A 367 -11.87 8.85 -1.90
C SER A 367 -10.41 9.25 -1.68
N ILE A 368 -10.17 10.13 -0.70
CA ILE A 368 -8.81 10.49 -0.28
C ILE A 368 -8.38 9.54 0.84
N ASN A 369 -7.13 9.11 0.80
CA ASN A 369 -6.56 8.26 1.85
C ASN A 369 -6.57 9.00 3.19
N LEU A 370 -6.78 8.28 4.29
CA LEU A 370 -6.74 8.85 5.64
C LEU A 370 -5.66 8.14 6.46
N PRO A 371 -4.39 8.56 6.35
CA PRO A 371 -3.28 7.97 7.09
C PRO A 371 -3.53 7.91 8.61
N ILE A 372 -3.09 6.84 9.24
CA ILE A 372 -3.28 6.57 10.69
C ILE A 372 -2.92 7.74 11.64
N PRO A 373 -1.76 8.41 11.55
CA PRO A 373 -1.45 9.54 12.42
C PRO A 373 -2.35 10.75 12.15
N ILE A 374 -2.76 10.97 10.89
CA ILE A 374 -3.73 12.01 10.53
C ILE A 374 -5.09 11.66 11.14
N GLU A 375 -5.54 10.41 11.01
CA GLU A 375 -6.77 9.92 11.62
C GLU A 375 -6.78 10.09 13.14
N GLY A 376 -5.65 9.76 13.80
CA GLY A 376 -5.47 9.97 15.23
C GLY A 376 -5.65 11.44 15.60
N TRP A 377 -5.01 12.34 14.85
CA TRP A 377 -5.11 13.79 15.11
C TRP A 377 -6.54 14.32 14.92
N ILE A 378 -7.23 13.98 13.82
CA ILE A 378 -8.59 14.50 13.58
C ILE A 378 -9.60 13.98 14.61
N ASN A 379 -9.34 12.85 15.26
CA ASN A 379 -10.24 12.31 16.27
C ASN A 379 -9.96 12.86 17.66
N PHE A 380 -8.69 12.92 18.08
CA PHE A 380 -8.32 13.24 19.47
C PHE A 380 -7.01 14.05 19.61
N GLY A 381 -6.57 14.73 18.54
CA GLY A 381 -5.35 15.53 18.53
C GLY A 381 -4.10 14.71 18.86
N PHE A 382 -3.19 15.29 19.64
CA PHE A 382 -1.96 14.62 20.07
C PHE A 382 -2.21 13.28 20.76
N PHE A 383 -3.23 13.21 21.62
CA PHE A 383 -3.59 11.96 22.31
C PHE A 383 -3.99 10.86 21.32
N GLY A 384 -4.74 11.21 20.27
CA GLY A 384 -5.14 10.26 19.24
C GLY A 384 -3.98 9.72 18.41
N VAL A 385 -2.93 10.53 18.18
CA VAL A 385 -1.69 10.08 17.53
C VAL A 385 -0.98 9.04 18.41
N ILE A 386 -0.79 9.32 19.71
CA ILE A 386 -0.15 8.39 20.63
C ILE A 386 -0.96 7.09 20.75
N LEU A 387 -2.28 7.20 20.87
CA LEU A 387 -3.18 6.06 20.98
C LEU A 387 -3.15 5.20 19.71
N SER A 388 -3.20 5.79 18.52
CA SER A 388 -3.18 5.04 17.26
C SER A 388 -1.84 4.32 17.04
N ALA A 389 -0.72 4.97 17.38
CA ALA A 389 0.59 4.33 17.41
C ALA A 389 0.58 3.13 18.37
N ALA A 390 0.17 3.32 19.62
CA ALA A 390 0.17 2.26 20.62
C ALA A 390 -0.66 1.05 20.17
N ILE A 391 -1.91 1.25 19.73
CA ILE A 391 -2.79 0.16 19.31
C ILE A 391 -2.22 -0.58 18.10
N LEU A 392 -1.77 0.13 17.05
CA LEU A 392 -1.15 -0.52 15.88
C LEU A 392 0.04 -1.37 16.30
N SER A 393 0.88 -0.85 17.19
CA SER A 393 2.09 -1.52 17.65
C SER A 393 1.79 -2.76 18.45
N PHE A 394 0.85 -2.67 19.39
CA PHE A 394 0.41 -3.82 20.16
C PHE A 394 -0.19 -4.89 19.26
N ALA A 395 -0.98 -4.51 18.25
CA ALA A 395 -1.55 -5.44 17.29
C ALA A 395 -0.46 -6.13 16.45
N LEU A 396 0.45 -5.39 15.83
CA LEU A 396 1.55 -5.96 15.03
C LEU A 396 2.48 -6.82 15.89
N ARG A 397 2.74 -6.39 17.14
CA ARG A 397 3.56 -7.15 18.08
C ARG A 397 2.87 -8.43 18.53
N PHE A 398 1.57 -8.36 18.83
CA PHE A 398 0.76 -9.53 19.15
C PHE A 398 0.82 -10.51 18.00
N ILE A 399 0.61 -10.03 16.77
CA ILE A 399 0.66 -10.91 15.60
C ILE A 399 2.02 -11.56 15.45
N TRP A 400 3.09 -10.79 15.63
CA TRP A 400 4.45 -11.33 15.60
C TRP A 400 4.65 -12.39 16.67
N LEU A 401 4.35 -12.11 17.94
CA LEU A 401 4.64 -13.01 19.05
C LEU A 401 3.84 -14.31 18.99
N PHE A 402 2.60 -14.27 18.51
CA PHE A 402 1.72 -15.44 18.51
C PHE A 402 1.77 -16.23 17.20
N PHE A 403 1.90 -15.58 16.04
CA PHE A 403 1.73 -16.25 14.73
C PHE A 403 3.00 -16.34 13.89
N VAL A 404 3.93 -15.39 14.02
CA VAL A 404 5.18 -15.38 13.23
C VAL A 404 6.31 -16.03 14.02
N GLY A 405 6.55 -15.53 15.22
CA GLY A 405 7.55 -16.05 16.14
C GLY A 405 8.97 -16.07 15.58
N GLU A 406 9.81 -16.82 16.27
CA GLU A 406 11.28 -16.72 16.14
C GLU A 406 11.88 -17.86 15.31
N ASN A 407 11.13 -18.95 15.10
CA ASN A 407 11.69 -20.22 14.67
C ASN A 407 11.73 -20.44 13.15
N GLY A 408 11.44 -19.44 12.33
CA GLY A 408 11.76 -19.58 10.90
C GLY A 408 10.77 -20.40 10.08
N HIS A 409 9.76 -21.03 10.69
CA HIS A 409 8.93 -22.04 10.01
C HIS A 409 8.09 -21.42 8.90
N VAL A 410 8.02 -22.11 7.76
CA VAL A 410 7.42 -21.56 6.53
C VAL A 410 5.99 -21.04 6.73
N GLY A 411 5.13 -21.76 7.47
CA GLY A 411 3.76 -21.31 7.74
C GLY A 411 3.71 -19.98 8.49
N ASN A 412 4.59 -19.80 9.47
CA ASN A 412 4.73 -18.56 10.21
C ASN A 412 5.25 -17.40 9.33
N VAL A 413 6.21 -17.68 8.42
CA VAL A 413 6.73 -16.70 7.46
C VAL A 413 5.64 -16.25 6.49
N VAL A 414 4.83 -17.20 6.00
CA VAL A 414 3.68 -16.91 5.13
C VAL A 414 2.73 -15.95 5.82
N ILE A 415 2.33 -16.24 7.06
CA ILE A 415 1.42 -15.35 7.81
C ILE A 415 2.06 -14.00 8.06
N GLY A 416 3.33 -13.96 8.47
CA GLY A 416 4.07 -12.72 8.67
C GLY A 416 4.10 -11.86 7.42
N ALA A 417 4.35 -12.47 6.26
CA ALA A 417 4.36 -11.82 4.95
C ALA A 417 2.99 -11.28 4.53
N LEU A 418 1.91 -12.03 4.73
CA LEU A 418 0.55 -11.60 4.40
C LEU A 418 0.05 -10.49 5.34
N VAL A 419 0.41 -10.54 6.63
CA VAL A 419 0.12 -9.45 7.56
C VAL A 419 0.92 -8.23 7.19
N LEU A 420 2.19 -8.40 6.82
CA LEU A 420 3.03 -7.32 6.33
C LEU A 420 2.44 -6.67 5.08
N TYR A 421 1.92 -7.46 4.13
CA TYR A 421 1.18 -6.96 2.97
C TYR A 421 0.05 -6.02 3.37
N SER A 422 -0.76 -6.42 4.36
CA SER A 422 -1.85 -5.60 4.89
C SER A 422 -1.33 -4.33 5.59
N ALA A 423 -0.27 -4.45 6.39
CA ALA A 423 0.33 -3.34 7.14
C ALA A 423 0.96 -2.26 6.24
N ILE A 424 1.49 -2.64 5.07
CA ILE A 424 2.02 -1.70 4.07
C ILE A 424 0.96 -0.67 3.63
N ASN A 425 -0.34 -1.00 3.74
CA ASN A 425 -1.44 -0.06 3.47
C ASN A 425 -1.66 0.99 4.58
N SER A 426 -0.66 1.31 5.40
CA SER A 426 -0.77 2.29 6.51
C SER A 426 -1.14 3.72 6.07
N GLU A 427 -1.07 4.02 4.77
CA GLU A 427 -1.65 5.23 4.16
C GLU A 427 -3.18 5.27 4.23
N SER A 428 -3.83 4.11 4.36
CA SER A 428 -5.27 3.98 4.50
C SER A 428 -5.75 4.23 5.94
N SER A 429 -7.07 4.22 6.14
CA SER A 429 -7.66 4.32 7.47
C SER A 429 -7.18 3.21 8.40
N PHE A 430 -7.07 3.54 9.68
CA PHE A 430 -6.65 2.65 10.76
C PHE A 430 -7.47 1.36 10.79
N PHE A 431 -8.78 1.48 10.56
CA PHE A 431 -9.69 0.35 10.45
C PHE A 431 -9.33 -0.61 9.31
N LEU A 432 -9.03 -0.09 8.12
CA LEU A 432 -8.72 -0.93 6.97
C LEU A 432 -7.42 -1.72 7.20
N VAL A 433 -6.41 -1.07 7.78
CA VAL A 433 -5.10 -1.67 8.05
C VAL A 433 -5.21 -2.75 9.13
N LEU A 434 -5.77 -2.40 10.30
CA LEU A 434 -5.90 -3.34 11.40
C LEU A 434 -6.88 -4.47 11.07
N GLY A 435 -7.97 -4.14 10.37
CA GLY A 435 -8.94 -5.10 9.86
C GLY A 435 -8.33 -6.09 8.86
N GLY A 436 -7.51 -5.61 7.92
CA GLY A 436 -6.78 -6.45 6.97
C GLY A 436 -5.81 -7.40 7.67
N CYS A 437 -5.06 -6.90 8.65
CA CYS A 437 -4.14 -7.73 9.46
C CYS A 437 -4.89 -8.84 10.23
N LEU A 438 -6.00 -8.49 10.91
CA LEU A 438 -6.79 -9.47 11.67
C LEU A 438 -7.47 -10.49 10.75
N HIS A 439 -8.04 -10.03 9.64
CA HIS A 439 -8.69 -10.90 8.66
C HIS A 439 -7.68 -11.89 8.05
N THR A 440 -6.47 -11.41 7.72
CA THR A 440 -5.38 -12.26 7.25
C THR A 440 -5.05 -13.35 8.27
N VAL A 441 -4.91 -13.00 9.55
CA VAL A 441 -4.66 -14.01 10.59
C VAL A 441 -5.80 -15.02 10.63
N ILE A 442 -7.06 -14.58 10.65
CA ILE A 442 -8.22 -15.48 10.74
C ILE A 442 -8.30 -16.42 9.53
N VAL A 443 -8.08 -15.93 8.30
CA VAL A 443 -8.26 -16.73 7.07
C VAL A 443 -7.11 -17.70 6.82
N TYR A 444 -5.87 -17.30 7.09
CA TYR A 444 -4.70 -18.12 6.74
C TYR A 444 -4.11 -18.89 7.91
N TRP A 445 -4.46 -18.53 9.16
CA TRP A 445 -3.97 -19.27 10.33
C TRP A 445 -4.95 -20.33 10.84
N LEU A 446 -6.27 -20.10 10.81
CA LEU A 446 -7.24 -21.16 11.13
C LEU A 446 -7.18 -22.25 10.06
#